data_AF-A0A171AMU8-F1
#
_entry.id   AF-A0A171AMU8-F1
#
_cell.length_a   1.000
_cell.length_b   1.000
_cell.length_c   1.000
_cell.angle_alpha   90.00
_cell.angle_beta   90.00
_cell.angle_gamma   90.00
#
_symmetry.space_group_name_H-M   'P 1'
#
loop_
_entity.id
_entity.type
_entity.pdbx_description
1 polymer ?
#
loop_
_entity_poly.entity_id
_entity_poly.type
_entity_poly.pdbx_seq_one_letter_code
_entity_poly.pdbx_strand_id
1 'polypeptide(L)'
;MVEIPGTGTPIIGHQLEWLAEEGVTDVVVSCGHLAEVLQTWLKSTKLPVRVTTVVEAEPLGRGGGLKFAAAHLPRPDKPWYATNGDIWTRFSLRDMADFHAERDAVATLALARPRLPWGAVQTDGFGHITDFIEAPPSTFEINAGVYVFSPGFAALLPERGDHERTTFPHLARERRLAGFPIPQGAYWRAIDTAKDLREAAKELAALGK
;
A
#
# COMPACT_ATOMS: atom_id res chain seq x y z
N MET A 1 -5.50 17.78 1.67
CA MET A 1 -4.48 16.79 1.26
C MET A 1 -3.56 16.58 2.45
N VAL A 2 -3.17 15.34 2.74
CA VAL A 2 -2.37 15.02 3.94
C VAL A 2 -0.88 15.14 3.59
N GLU A 3 -0.20 16.07 4.24
CA GLU A 3 1.24 16.31 4.10
C GLU A 3 2.03 15.56 5.16
N ILE A 4 3.17 14.99 4.76
CA ILE A 4 4.13 14.43 5.71
C ILE A 4 4.86 15.60 6.38
N PRO A 5 4.70 15.81 7.70
CA PRO A 5 5.25 16.98 8.36
C PRO A 5 6.79 17.02 8.22
N GLY A 6 7.32 18.22 7.94
CA GLY A 6 8.76 18.43 7.73
C GLY A 6 9.23 18.27 6.28
N THR A 7 8.39 17.74 5.38
CA THR A 7 8.76 17.55 3.95
C THR A 7 8.13 18.56 3.00
N GLY A 8 7.04 19.22 3.41
CA GLY A 8 6.22 20.06 2.53
C GLY A 8 5.57 19.30 1.36
N THR A 9 5.59 17.96 1.40
CA THR A 9 5.17 17.09 0.31
C THR A 9 4.05 16.15 0.80
N PRO A 10 2.94 16.03 0.05
CA PRO A 10 1.87 15.10 0.39
C PRO A 10 2.29 13.64 0.25
N ILE A 11 1.57 12.73 0.91
CA ILE A 11 1.82 11.28 0.84
C ILE A 11 1.97 10.81 -0.61
N ILE A 12 1.05 11.23 -1.48
CA ILE A 12 1.09 10.88 -2.91
C ILE A 12 2.37 11.36 -3.61
N GLY A 13 2.95 12.49 -3.21
CA GLY A 13 4.23 12.96 -3.75
C GLY A 13 5.37 11.99 -3.44
N HIS A 14 5.46 11.57 -2.16
CA HIS A 14 6.42 10.55 -1.73
C HIS A 14 6.20 9.21 -2.44
N GLN A 15 4.94 8.81 -2.64
CA GLN A 15 4.61 7.59 -3.39
C GLN A 15 5.05 7.68 -4.85
N LEU A 16 4.79 8.79 -5.53
CA LEU A 16 5.16 8.97 -6.94
C LEU A 16 6.68 9.01 -7.13
N GLU A 17 7.43 9.61 -6.19
CA GLU A 17 8.89 9.55 -6.17
C GLU A 17 9.41 8.14 -5.99
N TRP A 18 8.93 7.41 -4.98
CA TRP A 18 9.32 6.02 -4.76
C TRP A 18 8.99 5.13 -5.96
N LEU A 19 7.79 5.25 -6.52
CA LEU A 19 7.39 4.52 -7.73
C LEU A 19 8.34 4.82 -8.90
N ALA A 20 8.75 6.08 -9.08
CA ALA A 20 9.71 6.46 -10.12
C ALA A 20 11.10 5.84 -9.90
N GLU A 21 11.61 5.87 -8.66
CA GLU A 21 12.88 5.25 -8.27
C GLU A 21 12.89 3.75 -8.57
N GLU A 22 11.75 3.09 -8.36
CA GLU A 22 11.55 1.66 -8.67
C GLU A 22 11.38 1.36 -10.16
N GLY A 23 11.22 2.40 -11.00
CA GLY A 23 11.14 2.30 -12.45
C GLY A 23 9.72 2.36 -13.05
N VAL A 24 8.71 2.72 -12.25
CA VAL A 24 7.35 2.97 -12.74
C VAL A 24 7.33 4.28 -13.52
N THR A 25 6.74 4.26 -14.72
CA THR A 25 6.70 5.44 -15.61
C THR A 25 5.31 6.07 -15.74
N ASP A 26 4.26 5.31 -15.46
CA ASP A 26 2.86 5.68 -15.64
C ASP A 26 2.08 5.30 -14.39
N VAL A 27 1.33 6.25 -13.83
CA VAL A 27 0.52 6.05 -12.62
C VAL A 27 -0.90 6.53 -12.88
N VAL A 28 -1.87 5.67 -12.59
CA VAL A 28 -3.28 6.05 -12.56
C VAL A 28 -3.68 6.29 -11.10
N VAL A 29 -4.18 7.49 -10.81
CA VAL A 29 -4.65 7.88 -9.49
C VAL A 29 -6.17 7.81 -9.48
N SER A 30 -6.72 6.87 -8.69
CA SER A 30 -8.17 6.82 -8.43
C SER A 30 -8.55 7.91 -7.45
N CYS A 31 -9.35 8.85 -7.91
CA CYS A 31 -9.85 9.97 -7.14
C CYS A 31 -11.31 9.75 -6.77
N GLY A 32 -11.63 9.92 -5.48
CA GLY A 32 -12.99 9.96 -4.97
C GLY A 32 -13.34 11.33 -4.39
N HIS A 33 -13.74 11.34 -3.13
CA HIS A 33 -13.97 12.59 -2.39
C HIS A 33 -12.72 13.50 -2.42
N LEU A 34 -12.92 14.81 -2.65
CA LEU A 34 -11.86 15.83 -2.80
C LEU A 34 -10.92 15.65 -4.01
N ALA A 35 -11.38 14.99 -5.07
CA ALA A 35 -10.64 14.84 -6.33
C ALA A 35 -10.04 16.16 -6.85
N GLU A 36 -10.77 17.28 -6.75
CA GLU A 36 -10.33 18.59 -7.24
C GLU A 36 -9.05 19.08 -6.55
N VAL A 37 -8.92 18.87 -5.24
CA VAL A 37 -7.73 19.28 -4.47
C VAL A 37 -6.52 18.49 -4.93
N LEU A 38 -6.68 17.18 -5.12
CA LEU A 38 -5.62 16.29 -5.57
C LEU A 38 -5.20 16.61 -7.01
N GLN A 39 -6.18 16.80 -7.91
CA GLN A 39 -5.94 17.18 -9.29
C GLN A 39 -5.24 18.53 -9.42
N THR A 40 -5.61 19.51 -8.58
CA THR A 40 -4.97 20.82 -8.56
C THR A 40 -3.49 20.69 -8.20
N TRP A 41 -3.18 19.95 -7.14
CA TRP A 41 -1.80 19.73 -6.73
C TRP A 41 -0.98 18.97 -7.79
N LEU A 42 -1.54 17.89 -8.36
CA LEU A 42 -0.90 17.11 -9.42
C LEU A 42 -0.60 17.94 -10.67
N LYS A 43 -1.44 18.93 -11.00
CA LYS A 43 -1.22 19.85 -12.13
C LYS A 43 -0.21 20.96 -11.81
N SER A 44 -0.09 21.37 -10.55
CA SER A 44 0.80 22.48 -10.15
C SER A 44 2.23 22.06 -9.86
N THR A 45 2.50 20.76 -9.74
CA THR A 45 3.82 20.23 -9.35
C THR A 45 4.52 19.51 -10.50
N LYS A 46 5.86 19.48 -10.48
CA LYS A 46 6.65 18.69 -11.43
C LYS A 46 6.67 17.24 -10.94
N LEU A 47 6.10 16.34 -11.73
CA LEU A 47 6.00 14.92 -11.38
C LEU A 47 7.14 14.11 -12.03
N PRO A 48 7.70 13.11 -11.31
CA PRO A 48 8.75 12.23 -11.86
C PRO A 48 8.18 11.14 -12.80
N VAL A 49 6.86 10.97 -12.85
CA VAL A 49 6.13 9.99 -13.67
C VAL A 49 4.97 10.64 -14.41
N ARG A 50 4.44 9.96 -15.43
CA ARG A 50 3.19 10.38 -16.10
C ARG A 50 2.01 9.99 -15.22
N VAL A 51 1.18 10.96 -14.87
CA VAL A 51 0.01 10.74 -14.02
C VAL A 51 -1.28 10.97 -14.79
N THR A 52 -2.19 10.00 -14.69
CA THR A 52 -3.58 10.11 -15.14
C THR A 52 -4.49 10.03 -13.91
N THR A 53 -5.38 11.00 -13.75
CA THR A 53 -6.38 10.96 -12.66
C THR A 53 -7.71 10.48 -13.22
N VAL A 54 -8.32 9.53 -12.53
CA VAL A 54 -9.68 9.05 -12.86
C VAL A 54 -10.59 9.36 -11.69
N VAL A 55 -11.81 9.84 -11.97
CA VAL A 55 -12.76 10.21 -10.91
C VAL A 55 -13.96 9.28 -10.99
N GLU A 56 -14.24 8.58 -9.89
CA GLU A 56 -15.43 7.75 -9.77
C GLU A 56 -16.68 8.64 -9.71
N ALA A 57 -17.67 8.41 -10.58
CA ALA A 57 -18.93 9.16 -10.56
C ALA A 57 -19.77 8.85 -9.32
N GLU A 58 -19.63 7.64 -8.78
CA GLU A 58 -20.26 7.16 -7.56
C GLU A 58 -19.29 6.22 -6.83
N PRO A 59 -19.36 6.09 -5.49
CA PRO A 59 -18.44 5.23 -4.75
C PRO A 59 -18.55 3.76 -5.18
N LEU A 60 -17.53 3.21 -5.85
CA LEU A 60 -17.51 1.81 -6.28
C LEU A 60 -16.93 0.88 -5.20
N GLY A 61 -16.38 1.42 -4.12
CA GLY A 61 -15.66 0.66 -3.08
C GLY A 61 -14.26 0.26 -3.54
N ARG A 62 -13.46 -0.31 -2.63
CA ARG A 62 -12.02 -0.58 -2.89
C ARG A 62 -11.75 -1.42 -4.14
N GLY A 63 -12.50 -2.51 -4.31
CA GLY A 63 -12.38 -3.40 -5.48
C GLY A 63 -12.88 -2.77 -6.77
N GLY A 64 -14.04 -2.10 -6.72
CA GLY A 64 -14.62 -1.43 -7.88
C GLY A 64 -13.80 -0.24 -8.35
N GLY A 65 -13.32 0.60 -7.44
CA GLY A 65 -12.43 1.73 -7.74
C GLY A 65 -11.09 1.26 -8.31
N LEU A 66 -10.51 0.18 -7.76
CA LEU A 66 -9.30 -0.43 -8.33
C LEU A 66 -9.53 -0.95 -9.75
N LYS A 67 -10.67 -1.59 -10.02
CA LYS A 67 -11.04 -2.06 -11.36
C LYS A 67 -11.20 -0.89 -12.33
N PHE A 68 -11.89 0.16 -11.91
CA PHE A 68 -12.11 1.37 -12.69
C PHE A 68 -10.78 2.07 -13.05
N ALA A 69 -9.87 2.19 -12.09
CA ALA A 69 -8.54 2.73 -12.31
C ALA A 69 -7.69 1.84 -13.25
N ALA A 70 -7.73 0.52 -13.06
CA ALA A 70 -6.98 -0.42 -13.89
C ALA A 70 -7.36 -0.34 -15.38
N ALA A 71 -8.63 -0.03 -15.70
CA ALA A 71 -9.09 0.15 -17.08
C ALA A 71 -8.42 1.32 -17.83
N HIS A 72 -7.76 2.23 -17.11
CA HIS A 72 -7.07 3.39 -17.67
C HIS A 72 -5.54 3.21 -17.71
N LEU A 73 -5.03 2.04 -17.33
CA LEU A 73 -3.61 1.73 -17.46
C LEU A 73 -3.22 1.68 -18.94
N PRO A 74 -2.07 2.26 -19.33
CA PRO A 74 -1.66 2.33 -20.73
C PRO A 74 -1.23 0.97 -21.31
N ARG A 75 -0.99 -0.03 -20.45
CA ARG A 75 -0.46 -1.36 -20.81
C ARG A 75 -1.27 -2.47 -20.12
N PRO A 76 -2.52 -2.73 -20.56
CA PRO A 76 -3.42 -3.68 -19.91
C PRO A 76 -2.95 -5.14 -20.00
N ASP A 77 -2.02 -5.45 -20.90
CA ASP A 77 -1.42 -6.77 -21.11
C ASP A 77 -0.16 -7.03 -20.26
N LYS A 78 0.23 -6.07 -19.39
CA LYS A 78 1.41 -6.18 -18.54
C LYS A 78 1.05 -6.30 -17.06
N PRO A 79 1.90 -6.95 -16.24
CA PRO A 79 1.79 -6.87 -14.80
C PRO A 79 1.84 -5.42 -14.34
N TRP A 80 1.14 -5.11 -13.26
CA TRP A 80 1.02 -3.75 -12.76
C TRP A 80 0.98 -3.74 -11.23
N TYR A 81 1.40 -2.61 -10.66
CA TYR A 81 1.40 -2.39 -9.22
C TYR A 81 0.18 -1.59 -8.80
N ALA A 82 -0.24 -1.80 -7.57
CA ALA A 82 -1.18 -0.92 -6.89
C ALA A 82 -0.68 -0.62 -5.48
N THR A 83 -1.00 0.57 -4.98
CA THR A 83 -0.77 0.96 -3.60
C THR A 83 -1.98 1.73 -3.08
N ASN A 84 -2.36 1.49 -1.83
CA ASN A 84 -3.35 2.33 -1.16
C ASN A 84 -2.77 3.75 -0.96
N GLY A 85 -3.62 4.77 -1.01
CA GLY A 85 -3.18 6.19 -0.99
C GLY A 85 -2.70 6.71 0.37
N ASP A 86 -2.86 5.92 1.43
CA ASP A 86 -2.46 6.19 2.81
C ASP A 86 -1.14 5.48 3.19
N ILE A 87 -0.60 4.63 2.31
CA ILE A 87 0.61 3.87 2.59
C ILE A 87 1.84 4.68 2.26
N TRP A 88 2.76 4.76 3.21
CA TRP A 88 4.07 5.34 3.01
C TRP A 88 5.15 4.31 3.31
N THR A 89 5.91 3.94 2.29
CA THR A 89 6.86 2.83 2.34
C THR A 89 8.00 3.03 1.35
N ARG A 90 9.11 2.31 1.57
CA ARG A 90 10.22 2.19 0.62
C ARG A 90 10.80 0.77 0.68
N PHE A 91 10.60 0.01 -0.38
CA PHE A 91 11.24 -1.28 -0.64
C PHE A 91 11.30 -1.54 -2.17
N SER A 92 12.10 -2.53 -2.58
CA SER A 92 12.26 -2.90 -4.00
C SER A 92 10.96 -3.50 -4.55
N LEU A 93 10.30 -2.79 -5.46
CA LEU A 93 9.15 -3.32 -6.20
C LEU A 93 9.59 -4.35 -7.24
N ARG A 94 10.86 -4.26 -7.68
CA ARG A 94 11.46 -5.23 -8.60
C ARG A 94 11.57 -6.61 -7.94
N ASP A 95 12.06 -6.66 -6.71
CA ASP A 95 12.16 -7.91 -5.95
C ASP A 95 10.76 -8.52 -5.72
N MET A 96 9.76 -7.68 -5.46
CA MET A 96 8.37 -8.11 -5.32
C MET A 96 7.79 -8.66 -6.63
N ALA A 97 8.13 -8.07 -7.78
CA ALA A 97 7.71 -8.55 -9.09
C ALA A 97 8.42 -9.85 -9.50
N ASP A 98 9.71 -9.98 -9.21
CA ASP A 98 10.45 -11.22 -9.43
C ASP A 98 9.85 -12.34 -8.58
N PHE A 99 9.60 -12.09 -7.29
CA PHE A 99 8.90 -13.03 -6.41
C PHE A 99 7.51 -13.40 -6.93
N HIS A 100 6.74 -12.43 -7.46
CA HIS A 100 5.44 -12.70 -8.06
C HIS A 100 5.53 -13.65 -9.25
N ALA A 101 6.50 -13.43 -10.15
CA ALA A 101 6.73 -14.28 -11.30
C ALA A 101 7.20 -15.69 -10.90
N GLU A 102 8.13 -15.80 -9.94
CA GLU A 102 8.63 -17.08 -9.43
C GLU A 102 7.53 -17.95 -8.82
N ARG A 103 6.51 -17.33 -8.21
CA ARG A 103 5.38 -18.04 -7.61
C ARG A 103 4.23 -18.34 -8.56
N ASP A 104 4.31 -17.90 -9.81
CA ASP A 104 3.21 -17.96 -10.78
C ASP A 104 1.88 -17.47 -10.15
N ALA A 105 1.98 -16.40 -9.34
CA ALA A 105 0.86 -15.86 -8.60
C ALA A 105 0.01 -14.96 -9.51
N VAL A 106 -1.30 -14.91 -9.27
CA VAL A 106 -2.19 -13.97 -9.95
C VAL A 106 -2.16 -12.59 -9.30
N ALA A 107 -1.95 -12.59 -7.99
CA ALA A 107 -1.78 -11.40 -7.18
C ALA A 107 -0.76 -11.69 -6.07
N THR A 108 0.10 -10.72 -5.79
CA THR A 108 1.02 -10.77 -4.66
C THR A 108 0.81 -9.54 -3.78
N LEU A 109 0.62 -9.77 -2.48
CA LEU A 109 0.47 -8.73 -1.46
C LEU A 109 1.81 -8.52 -0.77
N ALA A 110 2.23 -7.27 -0.58
CA ALA A 110 3.27 -6.98 0.38
C ALA A 110 2.73 -7.25 1.79
N LEU A 111 3.55 -7.88 2.63
CA LEU A 111 3.20 -8.28 3.99
C LEU A 111 4.00 -7.48 5.00
N ALA A 112 3.29 -6.84 5.94
CA ALA A 112 3.88 -6.08 7.02
C ALA A 112 3.58 -6.72 8.38
N ARG A 113 4.44 -6.44 9.38
CA ARG A 113 4.20 -6.78 10.79
C ARG A 113 4.18 -5.49 11.62
N PRO A 114 3.01 -4.83 11.77
CA PRO A 114 2.92 -3.62 12.55
C PRO A 114 3.23 -3.89 14.02
N ARG A 115 3.66 -2.86 14.73
CA ARG A 115 3.72 -2.92 16.20
C ARG A 115 2.32 -2.86 16.77
N LEU A 116 2.06 -3.69 17.77
CA LEU A 116 0.80 -3.64 18.51
C LEU A 116 0.69 -2.28 19.21
N PRO A 117 -0.51 -1.68 19.29
CA PRO A 117 -0.71 -0.42 19.99
C PRO A 117 -0.73 -0.60 21.53
N TRP A 118 -0.57 -1.83 22.02
CA TRP A 118 -0.63 -2.22 23.42
C TRP A 118 0.65 -2.96 23.83
N GLY A 119 0.95 -2.95 25.13
CA GLY A 119 1.95 -3.85 25.71
C GLY A 119 1.48 -5.31 25.68
N ALA A 120 2.38 -6.22 25.31
CA ALA A 120 2.13 -7.66 25.44
C ALA A 120 2.82 -8.19 26.69
N VAL A 121 2.19 -9.16 27.33
CA VAL A 121 2.72 -9.81 28.53
C VAL A 121 2.93 -11.29 28.29
N GLN A 122 3.98 -11.84 28.89
CA GLN A 122 4.15 -13.28 29.03
C GLN A 122 3.79 -13.68 30.46
N THR A 123 3.07 -14.79 30.61
CA THR A 123 2.67 -15.32 31.91
C THR A 123 3.15 -16.75 32.09
N ASP A 124 3.57 -17.11 33.30
CA ASP A 124 3.80 -18.51 33.65
C ASP A 124 2.49 -19.28 33.84
N GLY A 125 2.58 -20.59 34.12
CA GLY A 125 1.41 -21.45 34.36
C GLY A 125 0.63 -21.14 35.64
N PHE A 126 1.17 -20.28 36.52
CA PHE A 126 0.53 -19.84 37.76
C PHE A 126 -0.12 -18.44 37.63
N GLY A 127 0.09 -17.78 36.50
CA GLY A 127 -0.46 -16.45 36.20
C GLY A 127 0.44 -15.28 36.61
N HIS A 128 1.71 -15.51 36.97
CA HIS A 128 2.65 -14.40 37.17
C HIS A 128 3.14 -13.84 35.83
N ILE A 129 3.23 -12.52 35.73
CA ILE A 129 3.83 -11.85 34.57
C ILE A 129 5.35 -12.04 34.63
N THR A 130 5.92 -12.70 33.64
CA THR A 130 7.38 -12.94 33.52
C THR A 130 8.07 -11.94 32.61
N ASP A 131 7.32 -11.29 31.70
CA ASP A 131 7.83 -10.26 30.80
C ASP A 131 6.72 -9.28 30.40
N PHE A 132 7.09 -8.02 30.15
CA PHE A 132 6.21 -6.95 29.68
C PHE A 132 6.92 -6.20 28.55
N ILE A 133 6.43 -6.37 27.33
CA ILE A 133 7.03 -5.79 26.13
C ILE A 133 6.10 -4.70 25.63
N GLU A 134 6.56 -3.45 25.66
CA GLU A 134 5.80 -2.32 25.11
C GLU A 134 5.80 -2.37 23.57
N ALA A 135 4.59 -2.32 22.99
CA ALA A 135 4.37 -2.27 21.54
C ALA A 135 5.21 -3.26 20.72
N PRO A 136 5.15 -4.58 21.01
CA PRO A 136 5.93 -5.57 20.26
C PRO A 136 5.42 -5.68 18.82
N PRO A 137 6.25 -6.20 17.90
CA PRO A 137 5.78 -6.58 16.57
C PRO A 137 4.63 -7.59 16.67
N SER A 138 3.64 -7.45 15.79
CA SER A 138 2.56 -8.42 15.62
C SER A 138 3.13 -9.80 15.25
N THR A 139 2.56 -10.85 15.85
CA THR A 139 2.81 -12.23 15.45
C THR A 139 2.14 -12.59 14.13
N PHE A 140 1.19 -11.77 13.69
CA PHE A 140 0.51 -11.89 12.40
C PHE A 140 1.10 -10.94 11.37
N GLU A 141 1.22 -11.45 10.15
CA GLU A 141 1.42 -10.65 8.96
C GLU A 141 0.08 -10.08 8.49
N ILE A 142 0.11 -8.84 8.02
CA ILE A 142 -1.05 -8.14 7.48
C ILE A 142 -0.81 -7.71 6.04
N ASN A 143 -1.89 -7.45 5.32
CA ASN A 143 -1.84 -6.76 4.03
C ASN A 143 -1.21 -5.37 4.24
N ALA A 144 -0.08 -5.12 3.59
CA ALA A 144 0.66 -3.87 3.68
C ALA A 144 0.10 -2.78 2.74
N GLY A 145 -0.94 -3.08 1.96
CA GLY A 145 -1.56 -2.11 1.05
C GLY A 145 -0.75 -1.82 -0.20
N VAL A 146 0.23 -2.68 -0.54
CA VAL A 146 0.99 -2.64 -1.80
C VAL A 146 0.88 -3.99 -2.49
N TYR A 147 0.71 -3.98 -3.80
CA TYR A 147 0.37 -5.15 -4.59
C TYR A 147 1.12 -5.17 -5.92
N VAL A 148 1.36 -6.37 -6.43
CA VAL A 148 1.63 -6.62 -7.85
C VAL A 148 0.62 -7.63 -8.40
N PHE A 149 0.11 -7.35 -9.59
CA PHE A 149 -0.97 -8.08 -10.22
C PHE A 149 -0.60 -8.51 -11.63
N SER A 150 -1.04 -9.70 -12.04
CA SER A 150 -0.88 -10.16 -13.43
C SER A 150 -1.85 -9.42 -14.38
N PRO A 151 -1.60 -9.42 -15.70
CA PRO A 151 -2.39 -8.66 -16.69
C PRO A 151 -3.92 -8.86 -16.63
N GLY A 152 -4.37 -10.08 -16.30
CA GLY A 152 -5.79 -10.42 -16.22
C GLY A 152 -6.47 -10.14 -14.87
N PHE A 153 -5.74 -9.69 -13.85
CA PHE A 153 -6.28 -9.59 -12.48
C PHE A 153 -7.49 -8.65 -12.39
N ALA A 154 -7.51 -7.55 -13.16
CA ALA A 154 -8.61 -6.59 -13.12
C ALA A 154 -9.98 -7.20 -13.47
N ALA A 155 -10.02 -8.26 -14.28
CA ALA A 155 -11.25 -8.98 -14.60
C ALA A 155 -11.84 -9.74 -13.40
N LEU A 156 -11.02 -10.06 -12.40
CA LEU A 156 -11.39 -10.78 -11.18
C LEU A 156 -11.89 -9.85 -10.08
N LEU A 157 -11.74 -8.54 -10.26
CA LEU A 157 -12.24 -7.54 -9.33
C LEU A 157 -13.76 -7.38 -9.49
N PRO A 158 -14.48 -7.14 -8.39
CA PRO A 158 -15.91 -6.87 -8.45
C PRO A 158 -16.15 -5.48 -9.08
N GLU A 159 -17.29 -5.31 -9.77
CA GLU A 159 -17.72 -3.98 -10.25
C GLU A 159 -17.96 -3.00 -9.10
N ARG A 160 -18.45 -3.51 -7.96
CA ARG A 160 -18.64 -2.76 -6.72
C ARG A 160 -18.29 -3.59 -5.51
N GLY A 161 -17.77 -2.94 -4.48
CA GLY A 161 -17.45 -3.53 -3.19
C GLY A 161 -15.95 -3.71 -2.98
N ASP A 162 -15.60 -4.68 -2.13
CA ASP A 162 -14.27 -4.80 -1.56
C ASP A 162 -13.62 -6.13 -1.93
N HIS A 163 -12.53 -6.04 -2.69
CA HIS A 163 -11.79 -7.19 -3.18
C HIS A 163 -11.08 -7.97 -2.06
N GLU A 164 -10.81 -7.33 -0.91
CA GLU A 164 -10.24 -8.01 0.26
C GLU A 164 -11.22 -8.97 0.93
N ARG A 165 -12.53 -8.77 0.73
CA ARG A 165 -13.59 -9.63 1.27
C ARG A 165 -14.09 -10.68 0.27
N THR A 166 -13.74 -10.54 -1.00
CA THR A 166 -14.23 -11.38 -2.10
C THR A 166 -13.08 -12.01 -2.90
N THR A 167 -12.39 -11.23 -3.74
CA THR A 167 -11.36 -11.69 -4.67
C THR A 167 -10.15 -12.32 -3.97
N PHE A 168 -9.55 -11.66 -2.97
CA PHE A 168 -8.37 -12.18 -2.28
C PHE A 168 -8.65 -13.50 -1.53
N PRO A 169 -9.72 -13.63 -0.71
CA PRO A 169 -10.04 -14.91 -0.07
C PRO A 169 -10.29 -16.05 -1.06
N HIS A 170 -10.81 -15.75 -2.26
CA HIS A 170 -10.99 -16.76 -3.30
C HIS A 170 -9.64 -17.20 -3.88
N LEU A 171 -8.80 -16.25 -4.33
CA LEU A 171 -7.46 -16.56 -4.85
C LEU A 171 -6.56 -17.26 -3.83
N ALA A 172 -6.68 -16.92 -2.54
CA ALA A 172 -5.95 -17.59 -1.47
C ALA A 172 -6.32 -19.08 -1.36
N ARG A 173 -7.62 -19.42 -1.42
CA ARG A 173 -8.08 -20.82 -1.40
C ARG A 173 -7.60 -21.60 -2.63
N GLU A 174 -7.47 -20.93 -3.76
CA GLU A 174 -6.94 -21.50 -5.01
C GLU A 174 -5.41 -21.54 -5.07
N ARG A 175 -4.69 -21.04 -4.03
CA ARG A 175 -3.23 -20.91 -4.00
C ARG A 175 -2.66 -20.03 -5.14
N ARG A 176 -3.45 -19.04 -5.58
CA ARG A 176 -3.08 -18.06 -6.62
C ARG A 176 -2.77 -16.67 -6.04
N LEU A 177 -2.86 -16.53 -4.72
CA LEU A 177 -2.47 -15.34 -3.96
C LEU A 177 -1.15 -15.62 -3.24
N ALA A 178 -0.13 -14.79 -3.47
CA ALA A 178 1.15 -14.88 -2.77
C ALA A 178 1.34 -13.70 -1.81
N GLY A 179 2.19 -13.91 -0.81
CA GLY A 179 2.58 -12.89 0.16
C GLY A 179 4.09 -12.63 0.07
N PHE A 180 4.47 -11.39 -0.21
CA PHE A 180 5.84 -10.92 -0.24
C PHE A 180 6.18 -10.22 1.09
N PRO A 181 7.00 -10.82 1.97
CA PRO A 181 7.40 -10.18 3.21
C PRO A 181 8.22 -8.92 2.91
N ILE A 182 7.80 -7.77 3.43
CA ILE A 182 8.61 -6.55 3.32
C ILE A 182 9.98 -6.81 3.98
N PRO A 183 11.10 -6.48 3.31
CA PRO A 183 12.44 -6.72 3.85
C PRO A 183 12.63 -6.11 5.24
N GLN A 184 13.33 -6.82 6.12
CA GLN A 184 13.62 -6.30 7.45
C GLN A 184 14.41 -4.99 7.36
N GLY A 185 13.94 -3.96 8.06
CA GLY A 185 14.53 -2.62 8.06
C GLY A 185 13.99 -1.70 6.96
N ALA A 186 13.21 -2.22 6.00
CA ALA A 186 12.48 -1.36 5.07
C ALA A 186 11.40 -0.56 5.82
N TYR A 187 11.20 0.68 5.42
CA TYR A 187 10.21 1.56 6.03
C TYR A 187 8.81 1.21 5.49
N TRP A 188 7.84 1.05 6.39
CA TRP A 188 6.43 0.89 6.04
C TRP A 188 5.54 1.46 7.14
N ARG A 189 4.56 2.27 6.75
CA ARG A 189 3.56 2.84 7.67
C ARG A 189 2.27 3.16 6.91
N ALA A 190 1.13 2.78 7.50
CA ALA A 190 -0.17 3.33 7.12
C ALA A 190 -0.41 4.65 7.86
N ILE A 191 -0.81 5.69 7.13
CA ILE A 191 -1.03 7.04 7.67
C ILE A 191 -2.53 7.29 7.80
N ASP A 192 -3.14 6.67 8.81
CA ASP A 192 -4.59 6.74 9.04
C ASP A 192 -4.98 7.86 10.01
N THR A 193 -4.09 8.21 10.93
CA THR A 193 -4.37 9.16 12.02
C THR A 193 -3.34 10.28 12.11
N ALA A 194 -3.73 11.37 12.80
CA ALA A 194 -2.81 12.44 13.15
C ALA A 194 -1.64 11.97 14.04
N LYS A 195 -1.81 10.86 14.79
CA LYS A 195 -0.72 10.23 15.54
C LYS A 195 0.30 9.64 14.58
N ASP A 196 -0.15 8.94 13.55
CA ASP A 196 0.74 8.31 12.55
C ASP A 196 1.58 9.36 11.83
N LEU A 197 0.99 10.51 11.49
CA LEU A 197 1.72 11.66 10.91
C LEU A 197 2.83 12.19 11.82
N ARG A 198 2.57 12.29 13.13
CA ARG A 198 3.56 12.76 14.08
C ARG A 198 4.70 11.77 14.25
N GLU A 199 4.40 10.47 14.29
CA GLU A 199 5.44 9.43 14.37
C GLU A 199 6.26 9.38 13.08
N ALA A 200 5.62 9.42 11.91
CA ALA A 200 6.24 9.58 10.60
C ALA A 200 7.25 10.75 10.55
N ALA A 201 6.86 11.91 11.07
CA ALA A 201 7.71 13.09 11.12
C ALA A 201 8.92 12.93 12.05
N LYS A 202 8.73 12.28 13.21
CA LYS A 202 9.83 11.97 14.14
C LYS A 202 10.84 11.01 13.51
N GLU A 203 10.35 9.99 12.83
CA GLU A 203 11.18 8.98 12.15
C GLU A 203 12.01 9.60 11.02
N LEU A 204 11.42 10.49 10.21
CA LEU A 204 12.18 11.29 9.23
C LEU A 204 13.29 12.13 9.85
N ALA A 205 12.97 12.85 10.92
CA ALA A 205 13.94 13.71 11.59
C ALA A 205 15.11 12.91 12.20
N ALA A 206 14.89 11.63 12.52
CA ALA A 206 15.93 10.74 13.00
C ALA A 206 16.81 10.17 11.87
N LEU A 207 16.26 9.95 10.66
CA LEU A 207 16.99 9.47 9.48
C LEU A 207 17.87 10.56 8.83
N GLY A 208 17.58 11.84 9.07
CA GLY A 208 18.35 12.98 8.58
C GLY A 208 19.53 13.41 9.47
N LYS A 209 19.87 12.63 10.50
CA LYS A 209 21.05 12.79 11.36
C LYS A 209 22.07 11.70 11.08
#